data_AF-R0KSQ4-F1
#
_entry.id   AF-R0KSQ4-F1
#
_cell.length_a   1.000
_cell.length_b   1.000
_cell.length_c   1.000
_cell.angle_alpha   90.00
_cell.angle_beta   90.00
_cell.angle_gamma   90.00
#
_symmetry.space_group_name_H-M   'P 1'
#
loop_
_entity.id
_entity.type
_entity.pdbx_description
1 polymer ?
#
loop_
_entity_poly.entity_id
_entity_poly.type
_entity_poly.pdbx_seq_one_letter_code
_entity_poly.pdbx_strand_id
1 'polypeptide(L)'
;MYETDAAPNCAICNAPPYPECSCESERLQIAVKQAEQRAMDDRLAEIRDWVINHARRHILNAFERLTSTRKQAHMTYLSSLPHYEIYMRYSGHPPLHPMYIATLQQQISEAHADLKRGIDADWRASVLRYPEVLDYFYSLVDLRLPDDNSRQVVEPPFAAAGYTDVGYGVKEKKKKRRDREGSVAHGSMAVNRVAHGPPPAPAPPGQHVGFPRGSGQFQY
;
A
#
# COMPACT_ATOMS: atom_id res chain seq x y z
N MET A 1 -36.16 38.50 -24.52
CA MET A 1 -34.69 38.59 -24.60
C MET A 1 -34.19 37.15 -24.55
N TYR A 2 -33.59 36.66 -25.64
CA TYR A 2 -33.02 35.31 -25.68
C TYR A 2 -31.69 35.33 -24.95
N GLU A 3 -31.67 34.72 -23.76
CA GLU A 3 -30.45 34.45 -22.99
C GLU A 3 -29.94 33.08 -23.45
N THR A 4 -29.22 33.05 -24.56
CA THR A 4 -28.65 31.83 -25.13
C THR A 4 -27.25 32.12 -25.67
N ASP A 5 -26.29 31.24 -25.38
CA ASP A 5 -24.89 31.20 -25.85
C ASP A 5 -23.78 31.86 -25.03
N ALA A 6 -23.88 31.88 -23.70
CA ALA A 6 -22.69 32.07 -22.85
C ALA A 6 -21.99 30.74 -22.45
N ALA A 7 -22.56 29.59 -22.83
CA ALA A 7 -21.96 28.29 -22.53
C ALA A 7 -20.74 28.04 -23.44
N PRO A 8 -19.57 27.68 -22.88
CA PRO A 8 -18.36 27.51 -23.68
C PRO A 8 -18.46 26.28 -24.58
N ASN A 9 -17.80 26.34 -25.73
CA ASN A 9 -17.51 25.15 -26.52
C ASN A 9 -16.56 24.23 -25.76
N CYS A 10 -16.57 22.95 -26.10
CA CYS A 10 -15.65 21.98 -25.52
C CYS A 10 -14.18 22.40 -25.71
N ALA A 11 -13.40 22.50 -24.63
CA ALA A 11 -11.99 22.89 -24.65
C ALA A 11 -11.07 21.90 -25.38
N ILE A 12 -11.56 20.70 -25.72
CA ILE A 12 -10.76 19.63 -26.33
C ILE A 12 -11.04 19.49 -27.83
N CYS A 13 -12.31 19.56 -28.24
CA CYS A 13 -12.71 19.37 -29.64
C CYS A 13 -13.46 20.58 -30.24
N ASN A 14 -13.71 21.62 -29.46
CA ASN A 14 -14.44 22.83 -29.83
C ASN A 14 -15.88 22.60 -30.30
N ALA A 15 -16.48 21.47 -29.95
CA ALA A 15 -17.90 21.19 -30.19
C ALA A 15 -18.80 22.13 -29.36
N PRO A 16 -20.00 22.48 -29.85
CA PRO A 16 -20.94 23.30 -29.10
C PRO A 16 -21.38 22.59 -27.80
N PRO A 17 -21.87 23.34 -26.81
CA PRO A 17 -22.27 22.81 -25.50
C PRO A 17 -23.48 21.85 -25.56
N TYR A 18 -24.29 21.94 -26.62
CA TYR A 18 -25.37 20.99 -26.88
C TYR A 18 -25.22 20.35 -28.27
N PRO A 19 -25.35 19.02 -28.40
CA PRO A 19 -25.47 18.04 -27.30
C PRO A 19 -24.18 17.95 -26.46
N GLU A 20 -24.31 17.47 -25.23
CA GLU A 20 -23.19 17.37 -24.29
C GLU A 20 -22.06 16.49 -24.85
N CYS A 21 -20.82 17.00 -24.80
CA CYS A 21 -19.64 16.34 -25.32
C CYS A 21 -18.87 15.62 -24.20
N SER A 22 -18.47 14.36 -24.39
CA SER A 22 -17.77 13.57 -23.36
C SER A 22 -16.29 13.93 -23.17
N CYS A 23 -15.66 14.64 -24.11
CA CYS A 23 -14.20 14.78 -24.16
C CYS A 23 -13.57 15.38 -22.89
N GLU A 24 -14.22 16.37 -22.26
CA GLU A 24 -13.72 16.99 -21.03
C GLU A 24 -13.83 16.05 -19.84
N SER A 25 -14.96 15.35 -19.72
CA SER A 25 -15.18 14.36 -18.67
C SER A 25 -14.18 13.19 -18.76
N GLU A 26 -13.92 12.69 -19.96
CA GLU A 26 -12.94 11.62 -20.21
C GLU A 26 -11.52 12.08 -19.85
N ARG A 27 -11.15 13.31 -20.24
CA ARG A 27 -9.84 13.86 -19.87
C ARG A 27 -9.70 14.07 -18.38
N LEU A 28 -10.74 14.52 -17.69
CA LEU A 28 -10.75 14.63 -16.24
C LEU A 28 -10.55 13.27 -15.59
N GLN A 29 -11.25 12.23 -16.04
CA GLN A 29 -11.09 10.86 -15.53
C GLN A 29 -9.64 10.35 -15.70
N ILE A 30 -9.02 10.60 -16.87
CA ILE A 30 -7.62 10.24 -17.10
C ILE A 30 -6.69 11.01 -16.14
N ALA A 31 -6.90 12.32 -15.98
CA ALA A 31 -6.08 13.15 -15.10
C ALA A 31 -6.21 12.71 -13.63
N VAL A 32 -7.42 12.35 -13.17
CA VAL A 32 -7.66 11.80 -11.84
C VAL A 32 -6.89 10.50 -11.66
N LYS A 33 -7.00 9.55 -12.60
CA LYS A 33 -6.27 8.28 -12.52
C LYS A 33 -4.75 8.46 -12.46
N GLN A 34 -4.21 9.39 -13.25
CA GLN A 34 -2.77 9.70 -13.22
C GLN A 34 -2.34 10.40 -11.93
N ALA A 35 -3.19 11.24 -11.34
CA ALA A 35 -2.92 11.90 -10.06
C ALA A 35 -2.99 10.89 -8.91
N GLU A 36 -4.00 10.03 -8.89
CA GLU A 36 -4.18 8.94 -7.92
C GLU A 36 -2.96 8.02 -7.94
N GLN A 37 -2.55 7.56 -9.12
CA GLN A 37 -1.39 6.69 -9.27
C GLN A 37 -0.13 7.31 -8.65
N ARG A 38 0.17 8.57 -8.98
CA ARG A 38 1.36 9.27 -8.45
C ARG A 38 1.29 9.55 -6.95
N ALA A 39 0.09 9.75 -6.40
CA ALA A 39 -0.07 10.14 -5.00
C ALA A 39 -0.23 8.94 -4.05
N MET A 40 -0.81 7.83 -4.54
CA MET A 40 -1.29 6.72 -3.71
C MET A 40 -0.54 5.41 -3.93
N ASP A 41 0.09 5.17 -5.09
CA ASP A 41 0.74 3.87 -5.35
C ASP A 41 1.80 3.51 -4.29
N ASP A 42 2.73 4.44 -4.03
CA ASP A 42 3.81 4.22 -3.06
C ASP A 42 3.26 4.01 -1.63
N ARG A 43 2.22 4.76 -1.26
CA ARG A 43 1.57 4.65 0.06
C ARG A 43 0.86 3.30 0.21
N LEU A 44 0.13 2.87 -0.82
CA LEU A 44 -0.55 1.58 -0.83
C LEU A 44 0.45 0.42 -0.82
N ALA A 45 1.60 0.57 -1.47
CA ALA A 45 2.68 -0.40 -1.41
C ALA A 45 3.25 -0.52 0.01
N GLU A 46 3.56 0.59 0.67
CA GLU A 46 4.04 0.61 2.06
C GLU A 46 3.04 -0.03 3.02
N ILE A 47 1.75 0.32 2.90
CA ILE A 47 0.67 -0.26 3.70
C ILE A 47 0.60 -1.78 3.49
N ARG A 48 0.64 -2.24 2.23
CA ARG A 48 0.58 -3.67 1.90
C ARG A 48 1.75 -4.42 2.50
N ASP A 49 2.97 -3.90 2.37
CA ASP A 49 4.17 -4.52 2.94
C ASP A 49 4.10 -4.57 4.46
N TRP A 50 3.63 -3.50 5.10
CA TRP A 50 3.41 -3.47 6.53
C TRP A 50 2.40 -4.55 6.97
N VAL A 51 1.24 -4.63 6.32
CA VAL A 51 0.19 -5.62 6.64
C VAL A 51 0.71 -7.05 6.44
N ILE A 52 1.37 -7.34 5.32
CA ILE A 52 1.90 -8.68 5.02
C ILE A 52 2.91 -9.11 6.09
N ASN A 53 3.83 -8.22 6.47
CA ASN A 53 4.85 -8.53 7.46
C ASN A 53 4.25 -8.82 8.83
N HIS A 54 3.23 -8.06 9.25
CA HIS A 54 2.56 -8.25 10.54
C HIS A 54 1.68 -9.50 10.54
N ALA A 55 0.90 -9.73 9.49
CA ALA A 55 0.08 -10.93 9.34
C ALA A 55 0.93 -12.20 9.34
N ARG A 56 2.01 -12.23 8.55
CA ARG A 56 2.94 -13.37 8.51
C ARG A 56 3.54 -13.64 9.89
N ARG A 57 4.03 -12.60 10.58
CA ARG A 57 4.60 -12.74 11.93
C ARG A 57 3.57 -13.28 12.92
N HIS A 58 2.33 -12.79 12.88
CA HIS A 58 1.26 -13.27 13.75
C HIS A 58 0.98 -14.76 13.54
N ILE A 59 0.83 -15.20 12.28
CA ILE A 59 0.58 -16.60 11.93
C ILE A 59 1.76 -17.50 12.34
N LEU A 60 2.99 -17.08 12.04
CA LEU A 60 4.19 -17.85 12.41
C LEU A 60 4.33 -18.02 13.92
N ASN A 61 4.12 -16.95 14.70
CA ASN A 61 4.18 -17.02 16.16
C ASN A 61 3.09 -17.94 16.74
N ALA A 62 1.89 -17.92 16.17
CA ALA A 62 0.83 -18.84 16.59
C ALA A 62 1.19 -20.29 16.28
N PHE A 63 1.69 -20.56 15.07
CA PHE A 63 2.11 -21.89 14.65
C PHE A 63 3.29 -22.43 15.46
N GLU A 64 4.25 -21.59 15.83
CA GLU A 64 5.40 -21.98 16.66
C GLU A 64 4.93 -22.45 18.04
N ARG A 65 3.94 -21.78 18.65
CA ARG A 65 3.33 -22.22 19.91
C ARG A 65 2.69 -23.59 19.78
N LEU A 66 1.89 -23.82 18.74
CA LEU A 66 1.24 -25.11 18.47
C LEU A 66 2.28 -26.22 18.28
N THR A 67 3.30 -25.96 17.47
CA THR A 67 4.40 -26.89 17.20
C THR A 67 5.18 -27.22 18.47
N SER A 68 5.45 -26.21 19.31
CA SER A 68 6.13 -26.38 20.59
C SER A 68 5.33 -27.29 21.52
N THR A 69 4.03 -27.03 21.67
CA THR A 69 3.11 -27.87 22.48
C THR A 69 3.08 -29.31 21.98
N ARG A 70 2.99 -29.54 20.67
CA ARG A 70 3.00 -30.91 20.11
C ARG A 70 4.32 -31.63 20.31
N LYS A 71 5.44 -30.94 20.11
CA LYS A 71 6.78 -31.51 20.36
C LYS A 71 6.93 -31.92 21.81
N GLN A 72 6.49 -31.08 22.74
CA GLN A 72 6.51 -31.40 24.17
C GLN A 72 5.65 -32.63 24.48
N ALA A 73 4.40 -32.66 24.01
CA ALA A 73 3.51 -33.81 24.19
C ALA A 73 4.08 -35.10 23.58
N HIS A 74 4.71 -35.01 22.41
CA HIS A 74 5.38 -36.13 21.76
C HIS A 74 6.57 -36.65 22.58
N MET A 75 7.41 -35.75 23.12
CA MET A 75 8.51 -36.15 24.00
C MET A 75 8.00 -36.84 25.28
N THR A 76 6.95 -36.29 25.89
CA THR A 76 6.30 -36.91 27.06
C THR A 76 5.76 -38.29 26.72
N TYR A 77 5.07 -38.44 25.58
CA TYR A 77 4.59 -39.74 25.12
C TYR A 77 5.72 -40.76 24.94
N LEU A 78 6.79 -40.38 24.23
CA LEU A 78 7.93 -41.28 24.02
C LEU A 78 8.56 -41.70 25.35
N SER A 79 8.77 -40.78 26.29
CA SER A 79 9.30 -41.10 27.63
C SER A 79 8.39 -42.04 28.44
N SER A 80 7.09 -42.10 28.13
CA SER A 80 6.14 -43.00 28.78
C SER A 80 6.09 -44.40 28.17
N LEU A 81 6.70 -44.61 26.99
CA LEU A 81 6.69 -45.91 26.33
C LEU A 81 7.48 -46.96 27.13
N PRO A 82 6.98 -48.19 27.25
CA PRO A 82 7.71 -49.26 27.92
C PRO A 82 9.09 -49.48 27.31
N HIS A 83 10.11 -49.59 28.16
CA HIS A 83 11.50 -49.84 27.77
C HIS A 83 12.17 -48.71 26.95
N TYR A 84 11.53 -47.57 26.77
CA TYR A 84 12.09 -46.43 26.01
C TYR A 84 13.38 -45.88 26.62
N GLU A 85 13.40 -45.67 27.94
CA GLU A 85 14.59 -45.19 28.66
C GLU A 85 15.80 -46.12 28.49
N ILE A 86 15.56 -47.44 28.54
CA ILE A 86 16.60 -48.45 28.34
C ILE A 86 17.06 -48.43 26.89
N TYR A 87 16.13 -48.40 25.94
CA TYR A 87 16.42 -48.32 24.51
C TYR A 87 17.29 -47.11 24.15
N MET A 88 16.95 -45.93 24.68
CA MET A 88 17.71 -44.69 24.47
C MET A 88 19.09 -44.73 25.12
N ARG A 89 19.22 -45.29 26.34
CA ARG A 89 20.49 -45.37 27.07
C ARG A 89 21.53 -46.23 26.37
N TYR A 90 21.10 -47.32 25.74
CA TYR A 90 22.00 -48.25 25.06
C TYR A 90 21.98 -48.10 23.53
N SER A 91 21.38 -47.02 23.01
CA SER A 91 21.28 -46.75 21.57
C SER A 91 20.74 -47.94 20.76
N GLY A 92 19.80 -48.70 21.32
CA GLY A 92 19.23 -49.90 20.70
C GLY A 92 20.11 -51.17 20.75
N HIS A 93 21.26 -51.15 21.45
CA HIS A 93 22.09 -52.32 21.71
C HIS A 93 21.78 -52.96 23.10
N PRO A 94 21.94 -54.28 23.29
CA PRO A 94 21.08 -55.07 24.20
C PRO A 94 21.36 -54.85 25.69
N PRO A 95 20.29 -54.83 26.52
CA PRO A 95 19.85 -56.03 27.23
C PRO A 95 18.36 -56.44 27.03
N LEU A 96 17.67 -55.87 26.03
CA LEU A 96 16.24 -56.15 25.78
C LEU A 96 16.02 -57.28 24.77
N HIS A 97 15.00 -58.12 24.98
CA HIS A 97 14.62 -59.18 24.05
C HIS A 97 14.19 -58.59 22.67
N PRO A 98 14.58 -59.20 21.53
CA PRO A 98 14.34 -58.64 20.20
C PRO A 98 12.89 -58.26 19.89
N MET A 99 11.91 -59.00 20.42
CA MET A 99 10.49 -58.68 20.21
C MET A 99 10.06 -57.35 20.83
N TYR A 100 10.59 -57.00 22.01
CA TYR A 100 10.28 -55.72 22.65
C TYR A 100 10.92 -54.55 21.89
N ILE A 101 12.11 -54.77 21.32
CA ILE A 101 12.78 -53.78 20.47
C ILE A 101 11.94 -53.51 19.21
N ALA A 102 11.49 -54.55 18.51
CA ALA A 102 10.68 -54.40 17.29
C ALA A 102 9.36 -53.66 17.58
N THR A 103 8.67 -54.02 18.67
CA THR A 103 7.42 -53.36 19.09
C THR A 103 7.65 -51.88 19.41
N LEU A 104 8.71 -51.59 20.18
CA LEU A 104 9.05 -50.22 20.55
C LEU A 104 9.43 -49.37 19.32
N GLN A 105 10.20 -49.93 18.39
CA GLN A 105 10.55 -49.24 17.13
C GLN A 105 9.29 -48.91 16.30
N GLN A 106 8.34 -49.84 16.24
CA GLN A 106 7.06 -49.59 15.58
C GLN A 106 6.32 -48.42 16.25
N GLN A 107 6.19 -48.44 17.59
CA GLN A 107 5.52 -47.37 18.35
C GLN A 107 6.20 -46.00 18.17
N ILE A 108 7.54 -45.97 18.16
CA ILE A 108 8.31 -44.74 17.90
C ILE A 108 8.04 -44.23 16.49
N SER A 109 8.06 -45.12 15.49
CA SER A 109 7.84 -44.74 14.08
C SER A 109 6.43 -44.17 13.86
N GLU A 110 5.43 -44.78 14.49
CA GLU A 110 4.04 -44.36 14.43
C GLU A 110 3.86 -43.00 15.10
N ALA A 111 4.45 -42.81 16.30
CA ALA A 111 4.40 -41.55 17.01
C ALA A 111 5.07 -40.40 16.24
N HIS A 112 6.17 -40.67 15.52
CA HIS A 112 6.80 -39.69 14.65
C HIS A 112 5.91 -39.33 13.44
N ALA A 113 5.26 -40.32 12.83
CA ALA A 113 4.31 -40.09 11.75
C ALA A 113 3.12 -39.24 12.22
N ASP A 114 2.59 -39.51 13.41
CA ASP A 114 1.52 -38.72 14.03
C ASP A 114 1.94 -37.29 14.34
N LEU A 115 3.13 -37.09 14.91
CA LEU A 115 3.66 -35.75 15.14
C LEU A 115 3.72 -34.97 13.82
N LYS A 116 4.25 -35.58 12.75
CA LYS A 116 4.35 -34.94 11.45
C LYS A 116 2.97 -34.57 10.89
N ARG A 117 2.01 -35.50 10.91
CA ARG A 117 0.62 -35.23 10.48
C ARG A 117 -0.01 -34.09 11.28
N GLY A 118 0.19 -34.06 12.60
CA GLY A 118 -0.32 -33.01 13.48
C GLY A 118 0.28 -31.64 13.17
N ILE A 119 1.60 -31.56 12.94
CA ILE A 119 2.27 -30.32 12.54
C ILE A 119 1.75 -29.83 11.17
N ASP A 120 1.55 -30.74 10.20
CA ASP A 120 1.01 -30.38 8.89
C ASP A 120 -0.43 -29.87 8.97
N ALA A 121 -1.25 -30.47 9.84
CA ALA A 121 -2.61 -30.02 10.10
C ALA A 121 -2.64 -28.63 10.73
N ASP A 122 -1.79 -28.37 11.73
CA ASP A 122 -1.67 -27.06 12.37
C ASP A 122 -1.18 -25.98 11.41
N TRP A 123 -0.24 -26.32 10.53
CA TRP A 123 0.24 -25.40 9.51
C TRP A 123 -0.90 -25.01 8.57
N ARG A 124 -1.65 -26.00 8.06
CA ARG A 124 -2.82 -25.75 7.21
C ARG A 124 -3.84 -24.86 7.92
N ALA A 125 -4.20 -25.19 9.16
CA ALA A 125 -5.14 -24.40 9.95
C ALA A 125 -4.64 -22.96 10.17
N SER A 126 -3.34 -22.78 10.41
CA SER A 126 -2.75 -21.45 10.60
C SER A 126 -2.81 -20.61 9.33
N VAL A 127 -2.51 -21.19 8.16
CA VAL A 127 -2.58 -20.49 6.86
C VAL A 127 -4.02 -20.13 6.49
N LEU A 128 -5.01 -20.96 6.81
CA LEU A 128 -6.41 -20.66 6.53
C LEU A 128 -6.94 -19.42 7.29
N ARG A 129 -6.20 -18.92 8.29
CA ARG A 129 -6.53 -17.71 9.04
C ARG A 129 -6.03 -16.41 8.39
N TYR A 130 -5.34 -16.47 7.26
CA TYR A 130 -4.87 -15.24 6.60
C TYR A 130 -5.97 -14.21 6.33
N PRO A 131 -7.17 -14.55 5.82
CA PRO A 131 -8.20 -13.55 5.53
C PRO A 131 -8.58 -12.70 6.75
N GLU A 132 -8.93 -13.33 7.87
CA GLU A 132 -9.31 -12.62 9.11
C GLU A 132 -8.15 -11.79 9.69
N VAL A 133 -6.92 -12.30 9.60
CA VAL A 133 -5.73 -11.60 10.13
C VAL A 133 -5.38 -10.40 9.25
N LEU A 134 -5.49 -10.54 7.93
CA LEU A 134 -5.28 -9.45 6.98
C LEU A 134 -6.32 -8.36 7.19
N ASP A 135 -7.61 -8.71 7.30
CA ASP A 135 -8.70 -7.77 7.57
C ASP A 135 -8.44 -6.98 8.86
N TYR A 136 -8.01 -7.66 9.94
CA TYR A 136 -7.64 -6.99 11.18
C TYR A 136 -6.50 -5.99 10.97
N PHE A 137 -5.40 -6.36 10.33
CA PHE A 137 -4.27 -5.44 10.15
C PHE A 137 -4.60 -4.30 9.19
N TYR A 138 -5.43 -4.52 8.16
CA TYR A 138 -5.95 -3.43 7.32
C TYR A 138 -6.86 -2.49 8.11
N SER A 139 -7.66 -2.99 9.06
CA SER A 139 -8.52 -2.15 9.91
C SER A 139 -7.74 -1.19 10.82
N LEU A 140 -6.46 -1.45 11.06
CA LEU A 140 -5.57 -0.56 11.83
C LEU A 140 -5.03 0.62 11.01
N VAL A 141 -5.18 0.59 9.68
CA VAL A 141 -4.69 1.63 8.79
C VAL A 141 -5.68 2.80 8.80
N ASP A 142 -5.24 3.96 9.28
CA ASP A 142 -6.05 5.19 9.33
C ASP A 142 -5.63 6.15 8.21
N LEU A 143 -6.58 6.53 7.35
CA LEU A 143 -6.40 7.52 6.29
C LEU A 143 -7.19 8.78 6.64
N ARG A 144 -6.50 9.90 6.85
CA ARG A 144 -7.12 11.17 7.19
C ARG A 144 -7.10 12.12 6.02
N LEU A 145 -8.30 12.60 5.66
CA LEU A 145 -8.48 13.67 4.70
C LEU A 145 -8.51 15.03 5.45
N PRO A 146 -7.97 16.09 4.85
CA PRO A 146 -8.15 17.45 5.37
C PRO A 146 -9.63 17.84 5.38
N ASP A 147 -10.01 18.72 6.31
CA ASP A 147 -11.34 19.35 6.31
C ASP A 147 -11.48 20.29 5.10
N ASP A 148 -12.69 20.39 4.55
CA ASP A 148 -13.02 21.25 3.41
C ASP A 148 -12.68 22.73 3.66
N ASN A 149 -12.75 23.19 4.92
CA ASN A 149 -12.44 24.56 5.30
C ASN A 149 -10.98 24.76 5.72
N SER A 150 -10.16 23.72 5.65
CA SER A 150 -8.74 23.85 5.99
C SER A 150 -8.04 24.79 5.00
N ARG A 151 -7.14 25.65 5.49
CA ARG A 151 -6.44 26.63 4.66
C ARG A 151 -5.71 26.00 3.47
N GLN A 152 -5.23 24.76 3.61
CA GLN A 152 -4.54 24.05 2.54
C GLN A 152 -5.48 23.64 1.38
N VAL A 153 -6.77 23.44 1.67
CA VAL A 153 -7.80 23.13 0.67
C VAL A 153 -8.33 24.42 0.04
N VAL A 154 -8.58 25.45 0.85
CA VAL A 154 -9.15 26.74 0.39
C VAL A 154 -8.13 27.60 -0.37
N GLU A 155 -6.87 27.62 0.08
CA GLU A 155 -5.79 28.42 -0.51
C GLU A 155 -4.63 27.52 -0.97
N PRO A 156 -4.84 26.67 -1.99
CA PRO A 156 -3.78 25.81 -2.46
C PRO A 156 -2.64 26.63 -3.08
N PRO A 157 -1.39 26.16 -3.00
CA PRO A 157 -0.21 26.93 -3.43
C PRO A 157 -0.22 27.32 -4.91
N PHE A 158 -0.95 26.59 -5.76
CA PHE A 158 -1.13 26.96 -7.17
C PHE A 158 -2.12 28.13 -7.36
N ALA A 159 -3.07 28.35 -6.45
CA ALA A 159 -3.92 29.54 -6.49
C ALA A 159 -3.11 30.82 -6.26
N ALA A 160 -2.06 30.76 -5.43
CA ALA A 160 -1.15 31.87 -5.18
C ALA A 160 -0.13 32.12 -6.32
N ALA A 161 0.13 31.12 -7.18
CA ALA A 161 1.11 31.19 -8.26
C ALA A 161 0.58 31.84 -9.55
N GLY A 162 -0.56 32.54 -9.49
CA GLY A 162 -1.15 33.26 -10.63
C GLY A 162 -2.29 32.53 -11.34
N TYR A 163 -2.66 31.32 -10.89
CA TYR A 163 -3.98 30.71 -11.17
C TYR A 163 -5.06 31.30 -10.25
N THR A 164 -5.03 32.61 -10.01
CA THR A 164 -6.20 33.32 -9.49
C THR A 164 -7.19 33.40 -10.63
N ASP A 165 -7.93 32.32 -10.83
CA ASP A 165 -9.25 32.42 -11.42
C ASP A 165 -10.04 33.35 -10.49
N VAL A 166 -10.40 34.53 -10.99
CA VAL A 166 -11.02 35.61 -10.21
C VAL A 166 -12.37 35.19 -9.58
N GLY A 167 -12.85 33.97 -9.85
CA GLY A 167 -14.11 33.40 -9.35
C GLY A 167 -14.08 32.74 -7.97
N TYR A 168 -12.93 32.29 -7.43
CA TYR A 168 -12.89 31.64 -6.11
C TYR A 168 -12.62 32.65 -4.99
N GLY A 169 -13.67 33.43 -4.69
CA GLY A 169 -13.97 34.12 -3.43
C GLY A 169 -12.84 34.54 -2.49
N VAL A 170 -12.48 35.82 -2.54
CA VAL A 170 -12.17 36.57 -1.32
C VAL A 170 -13.04 37.83 -1.30
N LYS A 171 -14.03 37.86 -0.39
CA LYS A 171 -14.78 39.08 -0.07
C LYS A 171 -13.78 40.15 0.37
N GLU A 172 -13.61 41.19 -0.45
CA GLU A 172 -12.80 42.36 -0.11
C GLU A 172 -13.31 43.00 1.18
N LYS A 173 -12.65 42.73 2.31
CA LYS A 173 -12.80 43.56 3.51
C LYS A 173 -12.09 44.89 3.25
N LYS A 174 -12.86 45.84 2.70
CA LYS A 174 -12.48 47.25 2.53
C LYS A 174 -12.09 47.86 3.88
N LYS A 175 -10.79 47.84 4.20
CA LYS A 175 -10.25 48.49 5.42
C LYS A 175 -10.14 49.99 5.16
N LYS A 176 -10.99 50.76 5.85
CA LYS A 176 -11.08 52.22 5.82
C LYS A 176 -9.74 52.83 6.27
N ARG A 177 -9.07 53.51 5.34
CA ARG A 177 -7.82 54.27 5.50
C ARG A 177 -8.10 55.46 6.43
N ARG A 178 -7.30 55.64 7.48
CA ARG A 178 -7.24 56.86 8.31
C ARG A 178 -5.78 57.27 8.39
N ASP A 179 -5.49 58.46 7.85
CA ASP A 179 -4.16 59.07 7.76
C ASP A 179 -3.59 59.43 9.14
N ARG A 180 -2.27 59.26 9.29
CA ARG A 180 -1.43 60.08 10.19
C ARG A 180 0.04 59.99 9.78
N GLU A 181 0.63 61.13 9.47
CA GLU A 181 2.03 61.35 9.11
C GLU A 181 3.00 61.19 10.31
N GLY A 182 4.26 60.84 10.02
CA GLY A 182 5.39 61.00 10.96
C GLY A 182 6.60 60.07 10.78
N SER A 183 7.49 60.42 9.85
CA SER A 183 8.97 60.48 10.00
C SER A 183 9.90 59.23 10.17
N VAL A 184 10.72 59.02 9.11
CA VAL A 184 12.20 58.84 8.99
C VAL A 184 12.95 57.52 9.38
N ALA A 185 13.49 56.87 8.31
CA ALA A 185 14.76 56.15 8.04
C ALA A 185 15.45 55.18 9.04
N HIS A 186 15.81 53.96 8.57
CA HIS A 186 17.14 53.58 8.03
C HIS A 186 17.22 52.07 7.66
N GLY A 187 17.97 51.72 6.60
CA GLY A 187 18.87 50.55 6.62
C GLY A 187 18.52 49.25 5.86
N SER A 188 19.05 49.13 4.63
CA SER A 188 19.88 48.00 4.11
C SER A 188 19.31 46.62 3.70
N MET A 189 19.83 46.20 2.53
CA MET A 189 20.09 44.86 1.97
C MET A 189 19.06 44.22 1.02
N ALA A 190 19.43 44.26 -0.25
CA ALA A 190 18.97 43.41 -1.33
C ALA A 190 19.59 42.01 -1.23
N VAL A 191 18.79 40.95 -1.40
CA VAL A 191 19.27 39.59 -1.66
C VAL A 191 18.41 38.98 -2.78
N ASN A 192 19.12 38.46 -3.79
CA ASN A 192 18.62 37.95 -5.06
C ASN A 192 17.51 36.89 -4.92
N ARG A 193 16.43 37.07 -5.70
CA ARG A 193 15.42 36.04 -5.99
C ARG A 193 15.87 35.25 -7.21
N VAL A 194 16.10 33.94 -7.06
CA VAL A 194 16.11 33.00 -8.19
C VAL A 194 14.69 32.48 -8.32
N ALA A 195 13.96 32.99 -9.31
CA ALA A 195 12.65 32.49 -9.69
C ALA A 195 12.84 31.24 -10.57
N HIS A 196 12.61 30.05 -10.00
CA HIS A 196 12.37 28.86 -10.81
C HIS A 196 10.94 28.93 -11.35
N GLY A 197 10.80 29.00 -12.67
CA GLY A 197 9.50 28.96 -13.35
C GLY A 197 8.81 27.60 -13.15
N PRO A 198 7.47 27.55 -13.32
CA PRO A 198 6.72 26.30 -13.21
C PRO A 198 7.14 25.29 -14.28
N PRO A 199 7.08 23.97 -13.98
CA PRO A 199 7.45 22.93 -14.94
C PRO A 199 6.51 22.95 -16.17
N PRO A 200 7.02 22.63 -17.37
CA PRO A 200 6.21 22.62 -18.58
C PRO A 200 5.09 21.57 -18.46
N ALA A 201 3.88 21.96 -18.88
CA ALA A 201 2.75 21.04 -19.00
C ALA A 201 3.10 19.89 -19.97
N PRO A 202 2.65 18.65 -19.69
CA PRO A 202 2.90 17.53 -20.60
C PRO A 202 2.20 17.78 -21.94
N ALA A 203 2.99 17.78 -23.01
CA ALA A 203 2.50 17.94 -24.38
C ALA A 203 1.56 16.78 -24.76
N PRO A 204 0.52 17.04 -25.59
CA PRO A 204 -0.33 15.97 -26.12
C PRO A 204 0.51 14.98 -26.95
N PRO A 205 0.15 13.68 -26.96
CA PRO A 205 0.88 12.68 -27.74
C PRO A 205 0.84 13.04 -29.23
N GLY A 206 1.98 13.47 -29.75
CA GLY A 206 2.23 13.65 -31.17
C GLY A 206 2.14 12.31 -31.89
N GLN A 207 1.40 12.30 -32.98
CA GLN A 207 1.23 11.19 -33.91
C GLN A 207 2.61 10.75 -34.43
N HIS A 208 3.08 9.60 -33.95
CA HIS A 208 4.26 8.95 -34.52
C HIS A 208 3.85 8.29 -35.84
N VAL A 209 4.23 8.95 -36.93
CA VAL A 209 4.26 8.35 -38.28
C VAL A 209 5.40 7.31 -38.26
N GLY A 210 5.04 6.05 -38.12
CA GLY A 210 5.98 4.93 -38.17
C GLY A 210 6.13 4.40 -39.59
N PHE A 211 7.29 4.61 -40.21
CA PHE A 211 7.77 3.76 -41.29
C PHE A 211 8.43 2.49 -40.69
N PRO A 212 8.17 1.28 -41.20
CA PRO A 212 8.70 0.05 -40.63
C PRO A 212 10.16 -0.19 -41.06
N ARG A 213 11.04 -0.48 -40.10
CA ARG A 213 12.33 -1.15 -40.36
C ARG A 213 12.24 -2.59 -39.88
N GLY A 214 12.49 -3.51 -40.80
CA GLY A 214 12.33 -4.95 -40.64
C GLY A 214 13.35 -5.61 -39.71
N SER A 215 12.80 -6.58 -38.96
CA SER A 215 13.34 -7.91 -38.61
C SER A 215 14.85 -8.04 -38.38
N GLY A 216 15.21 -8.13 -37.09
CA GLY A 216 16.45 -8.76 -36.65
C GLY A 216 16.43 -10.28 -36.88
N GLN A 217 17.55 -10.77 -37.41
CA GLN A 217 17.93 -12.17 -37.43
C GLN A 217 18.33 -12.60 -36.02
N PHE A 218 17.83 -13.76 -35.55
CA PHE A 218 18.44 -14.50 -34.46
C PHE A 218 19.32 -15.61 -35.07
N GLN A 219 20.60 -15.61 -34.72
CA GLN A 219 21.51 -16.74 -34.93
C GLN A 219 21.71 -17.47 -33.59
N TYR A 220 21.54 -18.79 -33.68
CA TYR A 220 21.84 -19.92 -32.78
C TYR A 220 22.35 -19.65 -31.37
#